data_AF-A0A7Y3EMH8-F1
#
_entry.id   AF-A0A7Y3EMH8-F1
#
_cell.length_a   1.000
_cell.length_b   1.000
_cell.length_c   1.000
_cell.angle_alpha   90.00
_cell.angle_beta   90.00
_cell.angle_gamma   90.00
#
_symmetry.space_group_name_H-M   'P 1'
#
loop_
_entity.id
_entity.type
_entity.pdbx_description
1 polymer ?
#
loop_
_entity_poly.entity_id
_entity_poly.type
_entity_poly.pdbx_seq_one_letter_code
_entity_poly.pdbx_strand_id
1 'polypeptide(L)' 'MIGSRRKREKIYQALMEEGVSEERLKKIHSPIGLNIGAETPEEIAVSII' A
#
# COMPACT_ATOMS: atom_id res chain seq x y z
N MET A 1 1.75 2.81 -2.00
CA MET A 1 2.21 3.14 -0.62
C MET A 1 3.21 2.09 -0.17
N ILE A 2 4.31 2.51 0.45
CA ILE A 2 5.30 1.60 1.05
C ILE A 2 4.87 1.27 2.48
N GLY A 3 4.68 -0.01 2.79
CA GLY A 3 4.31 -0.49 4.11
C GLY A 3 3.61 -1.84 4.11
N SER A 4 3.57 -2.50 5.27
CA SER A 4 2.92 -3.81 5.43
C SER A 4 1.41 -3.75 5.17
N ARG A 5 0.80 -4.91 4.87
CA ARG A 5 -0.66 -5.04 4.71
C ARG A 5 -1.44 -4.49 5.91
N ARG A 6 -0.96 -4.76 7.12
CA ARG A 6 -1.54 -4.25 8.37
C ARG A 6 -1.50 -2.72 8.46
N LYS A 7 -0.42 -2.08 8.00
CA LYS A 7 -0.31 -0.61 7.97
C LYS A 7 -1.28 -0.01 6.95
N ARG A 8 -1.39 -0.63 5.76
CA ARG A 8 -2.36 -0.23 4.73
C ARG A 8 -3.77 -0.19 5.30
N GLU A 9 -4.20 -1.26 5.97
CA GLU A 9 -5.58 -1.40 6.45
C GLU A 9 -5.94 -0.33 7.47
N LYS A 10 -5.06 -0.05 8.44
CA LYS A 10 -5.24 1.05 9.39
C LYS A 10 -5.39 2.40 8.71
N ILE A 11 -4.57 2.69 7.69
CA ILE A 11 -4.65 3.96 6.97
C ILE A 11 -5.93 4.04 6.15
N TYR A 12 -6.35 2.95 5.51
CA TYR A 12 -7.57 2.92 4.72
C TYR A 12 -8.80 3.16 5.60
N GLN A 13 -8.82 2.54 6.79
CA GLN A 13 -9.88 2.78 7.76
C GLN A 13 -9.96 4.26 8.17
N ALA A 14 -8.82 4.87 8.53
CA ALA A 14 -8.78 6.29 8.88
C ALA A 14 -9.25 7.19 7.72
N LEU A 15 -8.82 6.91 6.49
CA LEU A 15 -9.26 7.68 5.32
C LEU A 15 -10.76 7.53 5.03
N MET A 16 -11.32 6.34 5.26
CA MET A 16 -12.77 6.14 5.14
C MET A 16 -13.54 6.92 6.22
N GLU A 17 -13.03 6.95 7.46
CA GLU A 17 -13.58 7.76 8.55
C GLU A 17 -13.52 9.27 8.24
N GLU A 18 -12.49 9.72 7.51
CA GLU A 18 -12.38 11.10 6.99
C GLU A 18 -13.25 11.39 5.75
N GLY A 19 -14.04 10.41 5.27
CA GLY A 19 -14.97 10.58 4.15
C GLY A 19 -14.36 10.34 2.77
N VAL A 20 -13.16 9.74 2.67
CA VAL A 20 -12.61 9.32 1.37
C VAL A 20 -13.42 8.14 0.84
N SER A 21 -13.93 8.27 -0.39
CA SER A 21 -14.74 7.23 -1.00
C SER A 21 -13.92 5.95 -1.27
N GLU A 22 -14.57 4.81 -1.07
CA GLU A 22 -13.98 3.48 -1.33
C GLU A 22 -13.51 3.35 -2.79
N GLU A 23 -14.23 3.98 -3.73
CA GLU A 23 -13.86 3.98 -5.15
C GLU A 23 -12.51 4.66 -5.40
N ARG A 24 -12.19 5.74 -4.67
CA ARG A 24 -10.87 6.38 -4.73
C ARG A 24 -9.81 5.48 -4.13
N LEU A 25 -10.11 4.80 -3.02
CA LEU A 25 -9.18 3.87 -2.38
C LEU A 25 -8.88 2.64 -3.24
N LYS A 26 -9.86 2.14 -4.01
CA LYS A 26 -9.69 1.02 -4.96
C LYS A 26 -8.68 1.32 -6.07
N LYS A 27 -8.50 2.59 -6.43
CA LYS A 27 -7.50 3.02 -7.42
C LYS A 27 -6.07 3.03 -6.86
N ILE A 28 -5.89 2.89 -5.55
CA ILE A 28 -4.58 2.92 -4.91
C ILE A 28 -3.97 1.51 -4.92
N HIS A 29 -2.84 1.34 -5.59
CA HIS A 29 -2.03 0.14 -5.48
C HIS A 29 -1.18 0.18 -4.19
N SER A 30 -1.49 -0.74 -3.27
CA SER A 30 -0.82 -0.83 -1.96
C SER A 30 -0.93 -2.25 -1.40
N PRO A 31 0.11 -2.84 -0.78
CA PRO A 31 1.49 -2.38 -0.79
C PRO A 31 2.00 -2.18 -2.22
N ILE A 32 2.90 -1.22 -2.41
CA ILE A 32 3.51 -1.01 -3.72
C ILE A 32 4.49 -2.13 -4.02
N GLY A 33 4.53 -2.55 -5.28
CA GLY A 33 5.46 -3.55 -5.78
C GLY A 33 4.96 -5.00 -5.69
N LEU A 34 5.63 -5.87 -6.44
CA LEU A 34 5.37 -7.30 -6.50
C LEU A 34 5.80 -7.98 -5.20
N ASN A 35 5.08 -9.03 -4.80
CA ASN A 35 5.41 -9.79 -3.60
C ASN A 35 6.59 -10.75 -3.85
N ILE A 36 7.81 -10.19 -3.92
CA ILE A 36 9.05 -10.94 -4.14
C ILE A 36 9.81 -11.27 -2.85
N GLY A 37 9.26 -10.93 -1.68
CA GLY A 37 9.94 -11.10 -0.40
C GLY A 37 11.06 -10.09 -0.14
N ALA A 38 10.98 -8.89 -0.75
CA ALA A 38 11.99 -7.84 -0.60
C ALA A 38 12.17 -7.36 0.85
N GLU A 39 13.42 -7.27 1.32
CA GLU A 39 13.76 -6.77 2.65
C GLU A 39 14.66 -5.52 2.58
N THR A 40 15.54 -5.45 1.59
CA THR A 40 16.46 -4.33 1.36
C THR A 40 15.84 -3.24 0.48
N PRO A 41 16.29 -1.98 0.58
CA PRO A 41 15.83 -0.90 -0.31
C PRO A 41 15.96 -1.22 -1.80
N GLU A 42 17.02 -1.90 -2.20
CA GLU A 42 17.31 -2.30 -3.58
C GLU A 42 16.29 -3.34 -4.08
N GLU A 43 15.99 -4.35 -3.27
CA GLU A 43 14.96 -5.34 -3.58
C GLU A 43 13.57 -4.69 -3.62
N ILE A 44 13.28 -3.75 -2.71
CA ILE A 44 12.02 -3.00 -2.72
C ILE A 44 11.91 -2.20 -4.02
N ALA A 45 12.98 -1.56 -4.48
CA ALA A 45 12.98 -0.82 -5.73
C ALA A 45 12.67 -1.72 -6.94
N VAL A 46 13.28 -2.91 -7.01
CA VAL A 46 13.00 -3.89 -8.09
C VAL A 46 11.57 -4.44 -8.01
N SER A 47 11.00 -4.52 -6.81
CA SER A 47 9.60 -4.93 -6.69
C SER A 47 8.63 -3.92 -7.34
N ILE A 48 9.05 -2.66 -7.50
CA ILE A 48 8.25 -1.55 -8.03
C ILE A 48 8.64 -1.31 -9.49
N ILE A 49 8.07 -2.09 -10.42
CA ILE A 49 8.26 -1.96 -11.88
C ILE A 49 6.89 -1.94 -12.57
#